data_AF-A0AAU1VAF5-F1
#
_entry.id   AF-A0AAU1VAF5-F1
#
_cell.length_a   1.000
_cell.length_b   1.000
_cell.length_c   1.000
_cell.angle_alpha   90.00
_cell.angle_beta   90.00
_cell.angle_gamma   90.00
#
_symmetry.space_group_name_H-M   'P 1'
#
loop_
_entity.id
_entity.type
_entity.pdbx_description
1 polymer ?
#
loop_
_entity_poly.entity_id
_entity_poly.type
_entity_poly.pdbx_seq_one_letter_code
_entity_poly.pdbx_strand_id
1 'polypeptide(L)'
;MSKPGDTEESEGTVTAVEFVGIDPDTDRDHCPTVWADPEAQEVVLQGWKPDEATWAACEASSPAHGPVPETEAIIRIPARMIPMIRKACDAVERAHVR
;
A
#
# COMPACT_ATOMS: atom_id res chain seq x y z
N MET A 1 -13.39 -45.96 16.40
CA MET A 1 -14.25 -44.87 15.90
C MET A 1 -14.08 -43.70 16.86
N SER A 2 -13.11 -42.82 16.62
CA SER A 2 -12.83 -41.65 17.45
C SER A 2 -13.21 -40.40 16.65
N LYS A 3 -13.97 -39.50 17.27
CA LYS A 3 -14.36 -38.21 16.66
C LYS A 3 -13.11 -37.36 16.41
N PRO A 4 -13.02 -36.63 15.28
CA PRO A 4 -12.01 -35.60 15.11
C PRO A 4 -12.32 -34.44 16.06
N GLY A 5 -11.31 -34.07 16.84
CA GLY A 5 -11.32 -32.89 17.69
C GLY A 5 -11.25 -31.62 16.86
N ASP A 6 -11.84 -30.58 17.42
CA ASP A 6 -12.02 -29.26 16.86
C ASP A 6 -10.71 -28.71 16.29
N THR A 7 -10.75 -28.29 15.02
CA THR A 7 -9.75 -27.38 14.49
C THR A 7 -10.14 -26.01 15.04
N GLU A 8 -9.41 -25.56 16.04
CA GLU A 8 -9.44 -24.18 16.49
C GLU A 8 -8.87 -23.34 15.33
N GLU A 9 -9.76 -22.92 14.42
CA GLU A 9 -9.45 -21.84 13.49
C GLU A 9 -9.24 -20.61 14.36
N SER A 10 -7.97 -20.32 14.62
CA SER A 10 -7.52 -18.99 15.03
C SER A 10 -8.04 -18.02 13.98
N GLU A 11 -9.18 -17.39 14.27
CA GLU A 11 -9.70 -16.22 13.58
C GLU A 11 -8.69 -15.08 13.78
N GLY A 12 -7.61 -15.14 13.01
CA GLY A 12 -6.70 -14.02 12.86
C GLY A 12 -7.52 -12.90 12.26
N THR A 13 -7.53 -11.75 12.94
CA THR A 13 -8.19 -10.52 12.49
C THR A 13 -7.93 -10.34 11.01
N VAL A 14 -8.98 -10.50 10.19
CA VAL A 14 -8.88 -10.27 8.74
C VAL A 14 -8.72 -8.76 8.59
N THR A 15 -7.48 -8.30 8.47
CA THR A 15 -7.13 -6.92 8.18
C THR A 15 -7.69 -6.60 6.80
N ALA A 16 -8.82 -5.89 6.76
CA ALA A 16 -9.56 -5.69 5.53
C ALA A 16 -8.92 -4.57 4.70
N VAL A 17 -7.91 -4.92 3.90
CA VAL A 17 -7.35 -4.00 2.89
C VAL A 17 -8.41 -3.75 1.81
N GLU A 18 -8.90 -2.50 1.74
CA GLU A 18 -9.94 -2.05 0.82
C GLU A 18 -9.33 -1.53 -0.49
N PHE A 19 -9.78 -2.08 -1.62
CA PHE A 19 -9.39 -1.58 -2.95
C PHE A 19 -10.00 -0.19 -3.23
N VAL A 20 -9.16 0.76 -3.64
CA VAL A 20 -9.58 2.13 -3.96
C VAL A 20 -9.58 2.41 -5.46
N GLY A 21 -8.56 1.95 -6.18
CA GLY A 21 -8.49 2.14 -7.62
C GLY A 21 -7.17 1.76 -8.26
N ILE A 22 -7.20 1.62 -9.58
CA ILE A 22 -6.03 1.46 -10.44
C ILE A 22 -5.84 2.70 -11.31
N ASP A 23 -4.66 2.78 -11.93
CA ASP A 23 -4.38 3.75 -12.98
C ASP A 23 -5.39 3.66 -14.13
N PRO A 24 -6.06 4.78 -14.48
CA PRO A 24 -7.10 4.80 -15.52
C PRO A 24 -6.54 4.67 -16.94
N ASP A 25 -5.24 4.89 -17.15
CA ASP A 25 -4.61 4.92 -18.47
C ASP A 25 -3.90 3.59 -18.82
N THR A 26 -4.23 2.46 -18.17
CA THR A 26 -3.53 1.19 -18.41
C THR A 26 -4.43 0.05 -18.88
N ASP A 27 -3.81 -0.83 -19.66
CA ASP A 27 -4.42 -2.02 -20.29
C ASP A 27 -4.49 -3.24 -19.35
N ARG A 28 -4.23 -3.05 -18.05
CA ARG A 28 -4.33 -4.02 -16.91
C ARG A 28 -3.12 -4.90 -16.63
N ASP A 29 -2.09 -4.94 -17.45
CA ASP A 29 -0.95 -5.84 -17.21
C ASP A 29 0.01 -5.34 -16.11
N HIS A 30 0.16 -4.03 -15.93
CA HIS A 30 0.98 -3.43 -14.87
C HIS A 30 0.44 -2.06 -14.41
N CYS A 31 -0.58 -2.07 -13.55
CA CYS A 31 -1.22 -0.84 -13.07
C CYS A 31 -0.66 -0.40 -11.71
N PRO A 32 -0.22 0.85 -11.57
CA PRO A 32 -0.23 1.50 -10.27
C PRO A 32 -1.60 1.33 -9.61
N THR A 33 -1.61 0.94 -8.34
CA THR A 33 -2.83 0.56 -7.62
C THR A 33 -2.79 1.12 -6.21
N VAL A 34 -3.96 1.50 -5.69
CA VAL A 34 -4.14 2.10 -4.38
C VAL A 34 -5.15 1.28 -3.59
N TRP A 35 -4.80 0.99 -2.33
CA TRP A 35 -5.69 0.43 -1.33
C TRP A 35 -5.64 1.28 -0.06
N ALA A 36 -6.67 1.14 0.77
CA ALA A 36 -6.72 1.67 2.13
C ALA A 36 -6.77 0.50 3.11
N ASP A 37 -6.00 0.55 4.19
CA ASP A 37 -6.15 -0.33 5.34
C ASP A 37 -6.60 0.52 6.53
N PRO A 38 -7.92 0.63 6.77
CA PRO A 38 -8.42 1.48 7.84
C PRO A 38 -8.12 0.93 9.24
N GLU A 39 -7.86 -0.38 9.37
CA GLU A 39 -7.51 -1.00 10.66
C GLU A 39 -6.05 -0.74 11.03
N ALA A 40 -5.14 -0.95 10.07
CA ALA A 40 -3.71 -0.64 10.24
C ALA A 40 -3.42 0.87 10.22
N GLN A 41 -4.39 1.68 9.79
CA GLN A 41 -4.24 3.11 9.53
C GLN A 41 -3.20 3.42 8.45
N GLU A 42 -3.24 2.64 7.36
CA GLU A 42 -2.24 2.69 6.29
C GLU A 42 -2.87 2.93 4.92
N VAL A 43 -2.13 3.63 4.05
CA VAL A 43 -2.41 3.67 2.61
C VAL A 43 -1.39 2.79 1.91
N VAL A 44 -1.87 1.78 1.19
CA VAL A 44 -1.00 0.82 0.48
C VAL A 44 -0.94 1.20 -0.99
N LEU A 45 0.28 1.27 -1.53
CA LEU A 45 0.54 1.74 -2.88
C LEU A 45 1.38 0.73 -3.68
N GLN A 46 0.93 0.39 -4.87
CA GLN A 46 1.73 -0.28 -5.90
C GLN A 46 2.09 0.74 -6.99
N GLY A 47 3.36 0.76 -7.40
CA GLY A 47 3.87 1.65 -8.44
C GLY A 47 5.03 1.03 -9.22
N TRP A 48 5.68 1.83 -10.06
CA TRP A 48 6.87 1.39 -10.80
C TRP A 48 8.14 1.69 -10.02
N LYS A 49 9.19 0.90 -10.25
CA LYS A 49 10.52 1.22 -9.71
C LYS A 49 11.06 2.49 -10.38
N PRO A 50 11.72 3.38 -9.63
CA PRO A 50 12.43 4.51 -10.21
C PRO A 50 13.65 4.04 -11.02
N ASP A 51 14.14 4.91 -11.89
CA ASP A 51 15.48 4.78 -12.44
C ASP A 51 16.53 5.15 -11.38
N GLU A 52 17.80 4.85 -11.67
CA GLU A 52 18.92 5.08 -10.75
C GLU A 52 19.07 6.57 -10.38
N ALA A 53 18.84 7.47 -11.34
CA ALA A 53 18.95 8.91 -11.09
C ALA A 53 17.87 9.41 -10.12
N THR A 54 16.64 8.97 -10.29
CA THR A 54 15.52 9.29 -9.39
C THR A 54 15.75 8.67 -8.02
N TRP A 55 16.22 7.42 -7.96
CA TRP A 55 16.56 6.75 -6.70
C TRP A 55 17.61 7.53 -5.90
N ALA A 56 18.74 7.86 -6.52
CA ALA A 56 19.83 8.60 -5.89
C ALA A 56 19.39 9.99 -5.42
N ALA A 57 18.52 10.68 -6.19
CA ALA A 57 17.96 11.96 -5.79
C ALA A 57 17.07 11.83 -4.54
N CYS A 58 16.24 10.79 -4.46
CA CYS A 58 15.43 10.51 -3.28
C CYS A 58 16.31 10.24 -2.05
N GLU A 59 17.31 9.37 -2.17
CA GLU A 59 18.25 9.07 -1.08
C GLU A 59 18.99 10.32 -0.59
N ALA A 60 19.54 11.12 -1.50
CA ALA A 60 20.29 12.33 -1.15
C ALA A 60 19.42 13.41 -0.49
N SER A 61 18.12 13.44 -0.80
CA SER A 61 17.17 14.41 -0.23
C SER A 61 16.53 13.96 1.08
N SER A 62 16.61 12.66 1.41
CA SER A 62 16.03 12.13 2.63
C SER A 62 16.81 12.63 3.86
N PRO A 63 16.14 13.01 4.96
CA PRO A 63 16.82 13.34 6.21
C PRO A 63 17.45 12.12 6.90
N ALA A 64 17.19 10.91 6.41
CA ALA A 64 17.74 9.68 6.95
C ALA A 64 19.26 9.60 6.74
N HIS A 65 19.97 9.04 7.72
CA HIS A 65 21.41 8.83 7.65
C HIS A 65 21.71 7.44 7.08
N GLY A 66 21.60 7.27 5.76
CA GLY A 66 21.95 6.02 5.08
C GLY A 66 21.11 5.71 3.84
N PRO A 67 21.42 4.60 3.15
CA PRO A 67 20.63 4.13 2.01
C PRO A 67 19.25 3.65 2.46
N VAL A 68 18.31 3.54 1.50
CA VAL A 68 16.98 2.97 1.78
C VAL A 68 17.12 1.49 2.18
N PRO A 69 16.59 1.05 3.34
CA PRO A 69 16.63 -0.34 3.77
C PRO A 69 15.87 -1.28 2.83
N GLU A 70 16.21 -2.58 2.86
CA GLU A 70 15.51 -3.60 2.05
C GLU A 70 14.02 -3.74 2.37
N THR A 71 13.61 -3.32 3.57
CA THR A 71 12.21 -3.33 4.03
C THR A 71 11.41 -2.12 3.55
N GLU A 72 12.06 -1.15 2.90
CA GLU A 72 11.44 0.07 2.38
C GLU A 72 11.55 0.11 0.86
N ALA A 73 10.63 0.83 0.21
CA ALA A 73 10.62 0.94 -1.24
C ALA A 73 10.33 2.37 -1.70
N ILE A 74 11.16 2.89 -2.60
CA ILE A 74 10.83 4.06 -3.42
C ILE A 74 10.05 3.57 -4.63
N ILE A 75 8.83 4.08 -4.81
CA ILE A 75 7.99 3.79 -5.96
C ILE A 75 7.56 5.07 -6.68
N ARG A 76 7.43 4.98 -8.00
CA ARG A 76 6.87 6.02 -8.86
C ARG A 76 5.38 5.80 -9.02
N ILE A 77 4.62 6.86 -8.76
CA ILE A 77 3.16 6.89 -8.95
C ILE A 77 2.80 8.04 -9.90
N PRO A 78 2.03 7.81 -10.98
CA PRO A 78 1.56 8.88 -11.86
C PRO A 78 0.75 9.95 -11.12
N ALA A 79 0.88 11.21 -11.55
CA ALA A 79 0.07 12.30 -11.02
C ALA A 79 -1.46 12.07 -11.18
N ARG A 80 -1.89 11.37 -12.22
CA ARG A 80 -3.31 11.01 -12.41
C ARG A 80 -3.87 10.06 -11.35
N MET A 81 -3.02 9.42 -10.55
CA MET A 81 -3.45 8.60 -9.41
C MET A 81 -3.84 9.44 -8.18
N ILE A 82 -3.47 10.72 -8.13
CA ILE A 82 -3.68 11.60 -6.97
C ILE A 82 -5.14 11.57 -6.46
N PRO A 83 -6.18 11.59 -7.31
CA PRO A 83 -7.55 11.50 -6.82
C PRO A 83 -7.86 10.20 -6.07
N MET A 84 -7.27 9.06 -6.48
CA MET A 84 -7.44 7.77 -5.80
C MET A 84 -6.66 7.73 -4.49
N ILE A 85 -5.44 8.27 -4.47
CA ILE A 85 -4.64 8.38 -3.24
C ILE A 85 -5.39 9.20 -2.19
N ARG A 86 -5.95 10.36 -2.58
CA ARG A 86 -6.75 11.19 -1.66
C ARG A 86 -7.95 10.44 -1.08
N LYS A 87 -8.68 9.68 -1.91
CA LYS A 87 -9.80 8.85 -1.42
C LYS A 87 -9.35 7.81 -0.41
N ALA A 88 -8.18 7.21 -0.61
CA ALA A 88 -7.59 6.25 0.33
C ALA A 88 -7.22 6.93 1.66
N CYS A 89 -6.58 8.09 1.61
CA CYS A 89 -6.31 8.91 2.80
C CYS A 89 -7.61 9.22 3.55
N ASP A 90 -8.64 9.71 2.86
CA ASP A 90 -9.92 10.03 3.49
C ASP A 90 -10.58 8.78 4.13
N ALA A 91 -10.39 7.59 3.56
CA ALA A 91 -10.93 6.33 4.11
C ALA A 91 -10.22 5.95 5.42
N VAL A 92 -8.89 6.01 5.44
CA VAL A 92 -8.06 5.78 6.62
C VAL A 92 -8.40 6.77 7.74
N GLU A 93 -8.45 8.06 7.41
CA GLU A 93 -8.73 9.13 8.39
C GLU A 93 -10.13 9.01 9.00
N ARG A 94 -11.16 8.68 8.20
CA ARG A 94 -12.53 8.50 8.73
C ARG A 94 -12.65 7.34 9.69
N ALA A 95 -11.86 6.28 9.52
CA ALA A 95 -11.88 5.14 10.43
C ALA A 95 -11.28 5.48 11.80
N HIS A 96 -10.32 6.42 11.86
CA HIS A 96 -9.73 6.89 13.12
C HIS A 96 -10.71 7.67 14.02
N VAL A 97 -11.73 8.29 13.43
CA VAL A 97 -12.69 9.16 14.14
C VAL A 97 -13.87 8.37 14.72
N ARG A 98 -13.95 7.06 14.49
CA ARG A 98 -15.00 6.17 15.02
C ARG A 98 -14.57 5.47 16.29
#